data_AF-A0A356S4P7-F1
#
_entry.id   AF-A0A356S4P7-F1
#
_cell.length_a   1.000
_cell.length_b   1.000
_cell.length_c   1.000
_cell.angle_alpha   90.00
_cell.angle_beta   90.00
_cell.angle_gamma   90.00
#
_symmetry.space_group_name_H-M   'P 1'
#
loop_
_entity.id
_entity.type
_entity.pdbx_description
1 polymer ?
#
loop_
_entity_poly.entity_id
_entity_poly.type
_entity_poly.pdbx_seq_one_letter_code
_entity_poly.pdbx_strand_id
1 'polypeptide(L)' 'GDRNTVDTNLRLRGAETSPYVNKNVDYLEIGTLASRDWLYTAHGRKIEKALLLKRKGVDITCITERNLLRFLG' A
#
# COMPACT_ATOMS: atom_id res chain seq x y z
N GLY A 1 5.78 6.21 11.89
CA GLY A 1 6.84 6.88 11.11
C GLY A 1 6.16 7.92 10.25
N ASP A 2 6.80 9.05 9.99
CA ASP A 2 6.19 10.08 9.17
C ASP A 2 6.03 9.57 7.73
N ARG A 3 4.83 9.67 7.15
CA ARG A 3 4.54 9.20 5.78
C ARG A 3 5.53 9.80 4.78
N ASN A 4 5.99 11.01 5.04
CA ASN A 4 6.96 11.71 4.20
C ASN A 4 8.34 11.03 4.22
N THR A 5 8.75 10.50 5.37
CA THR A 5 10.02 9.76 5.50
C THR A 5 9.97 8.43 4.75
N VAL A 6 8.83 7.73 4.81
CA VAL A 6 8.62 6.47 4.07
C VAL A 6 8.60 6.74 2.57
N ASP A 7 7.84 7.76 2.13
CA ASP A 7 7.78 8.20 0.74
C ASP A 7 9.16 8.54 0.18
N THR A 8 9.94 9.34 0.93
CA THR A 8 11.30 9.71 0.56
C THR A 8 12.21 8.48 0.46
N ASN A 9 12.14 7.56 1.42
CA ASN A 9 12.95 6.34 1.39
C ASN A 9 12.61 5.39 0.24
N LEU A 10 11.34 5.31 -0.13
CA LEU A 10 10.87 4.54 -1.28
C LEU A 10 11.36 5.16 -2.58
N ARG A 11 11.23 6.48 -2.74
CA ARG A 11 11.76 7.23 -3.90
C ARG A 11 13.27 7.09 -4.03
N LEU A 12 14.00 7.15 -2.92
CA LEU A 12 15.46 6.93 -2.89
C LEU A 12 15.85 5.53 -3.36
N ARG A 13 14.99 4.53 -3.18
CA ARG A 13 15.17 3.15 -3.67
C ARG A 13 14.64 2.94 -5.09
N GLY A 14 14.17 3.99 -5.77
CA GLY A 14 13.62 3.93 -7.13
C GLY A 14 12.15 3.48 -7.20
N ALA A 15 11.45 3.39 -6.06
CA ALA A 15 10.04 3.06 -6.04
C ALA A 15 9.17 4.32 -6.24
N GLU A 16 8.12 4.21 -7.04
CA GLU A 16 7.13 5.26 -7.21
C GLU A 16 5.96 5.05 -6.24
N THR A 17 5.66 6.08 -5.45
CA THR A 17 4.50 6.11 -4.57
C THR A 17 3.35 6.81 -5.28
N SER A 18 2.19 6.15 -5.32
CA SER A 18 0.96 6.75 -5.84
C SER A 18 -0.17 6.65 -4.83
N PRO A 19 -0.92 7.74 -4.57
CA PRO A 19 -2.10 7.68 -3.72
C PRO A 19 -3.23 6.88 -4.37
N TYR A 20 -3.16 6.60 -5.68
CA TYR A 20 -4.18 5.90 -6.44
C TYR A 20 -3.76 4.45 -6.71
N VAL A 21 -4.66 3.51 -6.42
CA VAL A 21 -4.49 2.11 -6.84
C VAL A 21 -4.77 2.03 -8.35
N ASN A 22 -3.73 1.78 -9.12
CA ASN A 22 -3.76 1.60 -10.57
C ASN A 22 -3.23 0.20 -10.94
N LYS A 23 -3.21 -0.14 -12.23
CA LYS A 23 -2.81 -1.47 -12.72
C LYS A 23 -1.30 -1.72 -12.60
N ASN A 24 -0.51 -0.67 -12.37
CA ASN A 24 0.94 -0.71 -12.20
C ASN A 24 1.33 -0.70 -10.71
N VAL A 25 0.37 -0.90 -9.80
CA VAL A 25 0.69 -1.01 -8.38
C VAL A 25 1.03 -2.45 -8.05
N ASP A 26 2.30 -2.72 -7.80
CA ASP A 26 2.78 -4.03 -7.35
C ASP A 26 2.53 -4.24 -5.85
N TYR A 27 2.70 -3.18 -5.05
CA TYR A 27 2.60 -3.22 -3.59
C TYR A 27 1.61 -2.20 -3.05
N LEU A 28 0.62 -2.68 -2.29
CA LEU A 28 -0.30 -1.82 -1.55
C LEU A 28 0.10 -1.77 -0.08
N GLU A 29 0.53 -0.60 0.39
CA GLU A 29 0.79 -0.36 1.81
C GLU A 29 -0.52 -0.20 2.60
N ILE A 30 -0.66 -1.01 3.64
CA ILE A 30 -1.76 -0.97 4.60
C ILE A 30 -1.24 -0.47 5.94
N GLY A 31 -1.74 0.69 6.37
CA GLY A 31 -1.42 1.23 7.69
C GLY A 31 -1.85 0.27 8.81
N THR A 32 -1.00 0.10 9.83
CA THR A 32 -1.15 -0.90 10.90
C THR A 32 -2.42 -0.72 11.77
N LEU A 33 -3.10 0.43 11.68
CA LEU A 33 -4.38 0.71 12.36
C LEU A 33 -5.61 0.11 11.68
N ALA A 34 -5.46 -0.49 10.50
CA ALA A 34 -6.57 -1.05 9.73
C ALA A 34 -7.04 -2.43 10.26
N SER A 35 -6.81 -2.76 11.55
CA SER A 35 -6.96 -4.14 12.06
C SER A 35 -8.40 -4.65 12.16
N ARG A 36 -9.44 -3.86 11.86
CA ARG A 36 -10.83 -4.35 11.79
C ARG A 36 -11.75 -3.44 10.95
N ASP A 37 -11.58 -2.13 11.05
CA ASP A 37 -12.42 -1.14 10.37
C ASP A 37 -11.91 -0.71 8.99
N TRP A 38 -10.94 -1.44 8.44
CA TRP A 38 -10.37 -1.12 7.14
C TRP A 38 -11.44 -1.09 6.05
N LEU A 39 -12.45 -1.96 6.12
CA LEU A 39 -13.55 -2.03 5.17
C LEU A 39 -14.36 -0.71 5.07
N TYR A 40 -14.44 0.08 6.15
CA TYR A 40 -15.31 1.26 6.23
C TYR A 40 -14.57 2.60 6.15
N THR A 41 -13.24 2.61 6.10
CA THR A 41 -12.44 3.84 5.97
C THR A 41 -12.04 4.10 4.52
N ALA A 42 -11.60 5.33 4.20
CA ALA A 42 -11.07 5.66 2.86
C ALA A 42 -9.90 4.74 2.43
N HIS A 43 -9.21 4.12 3.39
CA HIS A 43 -8.21 3.09 3.15
C HIS A 43 -8.81 1.78 2.61
N GLY A 44 -10.04 1.43 3.00
CA GLY A 44 -10.80 0.29 2.50
C GLY A 44 -11.09 0.32 1.01
N ARG A 45 -11.45 1.50 0.47
CA ARG A 45 -11.70 1.65 -0.97
C ARG A 45 -10.47 1.31 -1.81
N LYS A 46 -9.26 1.57 -1.30
CA LYS A 46 -8.01 1.21 -1.99
C LYS A 46 -7.79 -0.29 -1.98
N ILE A 47 -8.05 -0.95 -0.85
CA ILE A 47 -7.96 -2.41 -0.72
C ILE A 47 -8.98 -3.10 -1.62
N GLU A 48 -10.21 -2.61 -1.66
CA GLU A 48 -11.26 -3.15 -2.52
C GLU A 48 -10.87 -3.04 -4.00
N LYS A 49 -10.33 -1.89 -4.41
CA LYS A 49 -9.80 -1.70 -5.78
C LYS A 49 -8.61 -2.62 -6.08
N ALA A 50 -7.70 -2.82 -5.12
CA ALA A 50 -6.58 -3.74 -5.28
C ALA A 50 -7.05 -5.20 -5.39
N LEU A 51 -8.02 -5.62 -4.57
CA LEU A 51 -8.64 -6.93 -4.67
C LEU A 51 -9.38 -7.14 -6.00
N LEU A 52 -10.07 -6.11 -6.50
CA LEU A 52 -10.71 -6.14 -7.82
C LEU A 52 -9.69 -6.30 -8.95
N LEU A 53 -8.57 -5.58 -8.88
CA LEU A 53 -7.48 -5.72 -9.85
C LEU A 53 -6.82 -7.10 -9.75
N LYS A 54 -6.65 -7.63 -8.53
CA LYS A 54 -6.16 -9.00 -8.29
C LYS A 54 -7.07 -10.05 -8.91
N ARG A 55 -8.40 -9.90 -8.78
CA ARG A 55 -9.37 -10.75 -9.49
C ARG A 55 -9.31 -10.61 -11.01
N LYS A 56 -8.87 -9.46 -11.52
CA LYS A 56 -8.64 -9.24 -12.96
C LYS A 56 -7.31 -9.80 -13.46
N GLY A 57 -6.51 -10.45 -12.61
CA GLY A 57 -5.23 -11.04 -12.97
C GLY A 57 -4.03 -10.10 -12.82
N VAL A 58 -4.19 -8.95 -12.15
CA VAL A 58 -3.06 -8.06 -11.80
C VAL A 58 -2.41 -8.58 -10.52
N ASP A 59 -1.11 -8.80 -10.53
CA ASP A 59 -0.40 -9.23 -9.32
C ASP A 59 -0.23 -8.04 -8.37
N ILE A 60 -1.06 -7.99 -7.32
CA ILE A 60 -0.99 -6.97 -6.28
C ILE A 60 -0.75 -7.65 -4.94
N THR A 61 0.33 -7.23 -4.28
CA THR A 61 0.74 -7.69 -2.96
C THR A 61 0.43 -6.64 -1.90
N CYS A 62 -0.37 -7.01 -0.91
CA CYS A 62 -0.65 -6.11 0.22
C CYS A 62 0.46 -6.28 1.27
N ILE A 63 1.14 -5.18 1.62
CA ILE A 63 2.15 -5.13 2.68
C ILE A 63 1.66 -4.21 3.79
N THR A 64 2.04 -4.49 5.04
CA THR A 64 1.70 -3.61 6.16
C THR A 64 2.79 -2.55 6.34
N GLU A 65 2.43 -1.39 6.89
CA GLU A 65 3.41 -0.34 7.25
C GLU A 65 4.52 -0.92 8.14
N ARG A 66 4.20 -1.85 9.05
CA ARG A 66 5.21 -2.57 9.86
C ARG A 66 6.20 -3.37 9.00
N ASN A 67 5.72 -4.09 7.99
CA ASN A 67 6.60 -4.86 7.09
C ASN A 67 7.42 -3.94 6.19
N LEU A 68 6.83 -2.84 5.72
CA LEU A 68 7.53 -1.83 4.93
C LEU A 68 8.65 -1.16 5.75
N LEU A 69 8.36 -0.75 6.98
CA LEU A 69 9.36 -0.18 7.89
C LEU A 69 10.49 -1.17 8.20
N ARG A 70 10.18 -2.47 8.33
CA ARG A 70 11.19 -3.54 8.46
C ARG A 70 12.05 -3.70 7.20
N PHE A 71 11.53 -3.38 6.03
CA PHE A 71 12.27 -3.41 4.77
C PHE A 71 13.16 -2.17 4.57
N LEU A 72 12.76 -1.04 5.17
CA LEU A 72 13.44 0.24 5.04
C LEU A 72 14.56 0.46 6.08
N GLY A 73 14.42 -0.13 7.27
CA GLY A 73 15.41 -0.11 8.35
C GLY A 73 16.34 -1.32 8.33
#